data_AF-A0A4S8JUX4-F1
#
_entry.id   AF-A0A4S8JUX4-F1
#
_cell.length_a   1.000
_cell.length_b   1.000
_cell.length_c   1.000
_cell.angle_alpha   90.00
_cell.angle_beta   90.00
_cell.angle_gamma   90.00
#
_symmetry.space_group_name_H-M   'P 1'
#
loop_
_entity.id
_entity.type
_entity.pdbx_description
1 polymer ?
#
loop_
_entity_poly.entity_id
_entity_poly.type
_entity_poly.pdbx_seq_one_letter_code
_entity_poly.pdbx_strand_id
1 'polypeptide(L)'
;MSSWRTLLLRVGDKCPEYGGAVDYKEHIETCYGVLWREFEHSKDEISEVGLINLEDEDFGKNIVDDLHCKLQEALSSENCDKIRTLMRFLTVLMCSKVILPSSVIEVFETLLSSAATIIDEDAGNPSWQPCADFYITCILSCLPWGGTELIEQVPDEFDRVIVGIQSYLSIRKHSQDTSFIVFEADEDKSAKEKDFVEDLWDHIQILSTNGWKVDSVPRPHLSFEEQLVSGKSYNLSPISCPKQSTSSSRSTISRERENYEAKLKYPQRLRRLHIFPSNKIEKMQPIDRFIVEDRKECASYMASLPVPFRYEYLMAETIFSQIMFLPQPPFKPIYYALVIIDLCKALPGAFPAVVAGAVRSLFNRIGDLDMECRTRLILWFSHHLSNFQYFWPWEEWAHVKDLPRWAPQRVFVQEVLEREVRLSYWDKIKQFAIEVVIQTLLDIGSKSFTHLITVLERYGQVIAKLCTDQNMQVLLIDEVSSYWKNNTQMTAIAIDRMMGYRIISNLAIVSWVFSFSNIEQFHVSDRPWEILRNAINKTYNRIADLRKEIQTLKRVFC
;
A
#
# COMPACT_ATOMS: atom_id res chain seq x y z
N MET A 1 14.62 -30.76 4.51
CA MET A 1 15.39 -30.08 5.58
C MET A 1 14.66 -28.79 5.88
N SER A 2 14.23 -28.59 7.12
CA SER A 2 13.67 -27.32 7.59
C SER A 2 14.75 -26.25 7.44
N SER A 3 14.42 -25.11 6.82
CA SER A 3 15.32 -23.95 6.79
C SER A 3 15.61 -23.52 8.23
N TRP A 4 16.86 -23.14 8.53
CA TRP A 4 17.24 -22.59 9.84
C TRP A 4 16.31 -21.43 10.26
N ARG A 5 15.85 -20.62 9.31
CA ARG A 5 14.84 -19.56 9.51
C ARG A 5 13.52 -20.08 10.09
N THR A 6 13.11 -21.29 9.72
CA THR A 6 11.86 -21.92 10.21
C THR A 6 12.01 -22.46 11.63
N LEU A 7 13.24 -22.83 12.04
CA LEU A 7 13.53 -23.22 13.41
C LEU A 7 13.47 -21.97 14.30
N LEU A 8 14.25 -20.92 13.99
CA LEU A 8 14.28 -19.68 14.77
C LEU A 8 12.91 -19.02 14.99
N LEU A 9 12.05 -18.99 13.96
CA LEU A 9 10.70 -18.44 14.09
C LEU A 9 9.76 -19.25 15.01
N ARG A 10 10.14 -20.47 15.39
CA ARG A 10 9.35 -21.41 16.20
C ARG A 10 10.01 -21.71 17.55
N VAL A 11 11.02 -20.93 17.94
CA VAL A 11 11.59 -21.01 19.29
C VAL A 11 10.50 -20.66 20.31
N GLY A 12 10.23 -21.58 21.23
CA GLY A 12 9.12 -21.49 22.18
C GLY A 12 7.82 -22.19 21.76
N ASP A 13 7.71 -22.66 20.51
CA ASP A 13 6.57 -23.48 20.06
C ASP A 13 6.83 -24.98 20.28
N LYS A 14 5.80 -25.74 20.65
CA LYS A 14 5.85 -27.22 20.58
C LYS A 14 5.90 -27.64 19.12
N CYS A 15 7.08 -27.97 18.62
CA CYS A 15 7.24 -28.49 17.27
C CYS A 15 8.08 -29.78 17.25
N PRO A 16 7.79 -30.70 16.32
CA PRO A 16 8.55 -31.95 16.18
C PRO A 16 10.02 -31.71 15.80
N GLU A 17 10.33 -30.55 15.22
CA GLU A 17 11.70 -30.16 14.86
C GLU A 17 12.59 -29.87 16.08
N TYR A 18 11.99 -29.60 17.26
CA TYR A 18 12.67 -29.51 18.56
C TYR A 18 12.37 -30.71 19.48
N GLY A 19 12.09 -31.88 18.91
CA GLY A 19 11.80 -33.08 19.70
C GLY A 19 10.50 -33.02 20.50
N GLY A 20 9.64 -32.01 20.29
CA GLY A 20 8.36 -31.85 20.98
C GLY A 20 8.45 -31.27 22.39
N ALA A 21 9.63 -30.81 22.82
CA ALA A 21 9.83 -30.11 24.09
C ALA A 21 9.44 -28.62 23.97
N VAL A 22 9.35 -27.93 25.12
CA VAL A 22 9.28 -26.46 25.21
C VAL A 22 10.44 -26.03 26.10
N ASP A 23 11.65 -26.43 25.72
CA ASP A 23 12.86 -26.02 26.41
C ASP A 23 13.59 -25.01 25.52
N TYR A 24 13.45 -23.74 25.86
CA TYR A 24 14.08 -22.64 25.15
C TYR A 24 15.58 -22.85 24.97
N LYS A 25 16.24 -23.49 25.95
CA LYS A 25 17.69 -23.73 25.90
C LYS A 25 18.05 -24.76 24.82
N GLU A 26 17.34 -25.88 24.78
CA GLU A 26 17.56 -26.95 23.80
C GLU A 26 17.17 -26.48 22.38
N HIS A 27 16.14 -25.64 22.26
CA HIS A 27 15.73 -25.06 20.98
C HIS A 27 16.81 -24.12 20.43
N ILE A 28 17.42 -23.30 21.31
CA ILE A 28 18.50 -22.38 20.95
C ILE A 28 19.78 -23.14 20.59
N GLU A 29 20.18 -24.15 21.38
CA GLU A 29 21.35 -25.00 21.06
C GLU A 29 21.18 -25.75 19.71
N THR A 30 19.95 -26.16 19.39
CA THR A 30 19.63 -26.79 18.11
C THR A 30 19.68 -25.79 16.95
N CYS A 31 19.20 -24.56 17.15
CA CYS A 31 19.34 -23.47 16.15
C CYS A 31 20.81 -23.14 15.90
N TYR A 32 21.58 -23.02 16.98
CA TYR A 32 23.02 -22.74 16.97
C TYR A 32 23.80 -23.77 16.15
N GLY A 33 23.56 -25.06 16.37
CA GLY A 33 24.23 -26.12 15.61
C GLY A 33 23.90 -26.14 14.11
N VAL A 34 22.74 -25.61 13.70
CA VAL A 34 22.30 -25.53 12.30
C VAL A 34 22.79 -24.22 11.65
N LEU A 35 22.72 -23.09 12.36
CA LEU A 35 23.26 -21.79 11.94
C LEU A 35 24.77 -21.85 11.71
N TRP A 36 25.51 -22.52 12.59
CA TRP A 36 26.96 -22.73 12.45
C TRP A 36 27.33 -23.50 11.17
N ARG A 37 26.45 -24.41 10.70
CA ARG A 37 26.67 -25.17 9.45
C ARG A 37 26.33 -24.39 8.18
N GLU A 38 25.48 -23.37 8.24
CA GLU A 38 24.99 -22.61 7.07
C GLU A 38 25.47 -21.14 7.02
N PHE A 39 26.41 -20.77 7.90
CA PHE A 39 26.90 -19.40 8.14
C PHE A 39 27.53 -18.68 6.93
N GLU A 40 27.75 -19.36 5.81
CA GLU A 40 28.22 -18.71 4.57
C GLU A 40 27.14 -17.85 3.87
N HIS A 41 25.85 -17.94 4.24
CA HIS A 41 24.77 -17.36 3.42
C HIS A 41 23.75 -16.44 4.12
N SER A 42 23.89 -16.09 5.41
CA SER A 42 22.90 -15.20 6.06
C SER A 42 23.43 -14.48 7.30
N LYS A 43 23.41 -13.13 7.29
CA LYS A 43 24.01 -12.25 8.31
C LYS A 43 23.00 -11.51 9.20
N ASP A 44 21.71 -11.87 9.20
CA ASP A 44 20.63 -11.01 9.70
C ASP A 44 19.99 -11.36 11.06
N GLU A 45 20.56 -12.26 11.86
CA GLU A 45 19.96 -12.61 13.16
C GLU A 45 20.82 -12.20 14.35
N ILE A 46 20.26 -11.27 15.13
CA ILE A 46 21.00 -10.23 15.87
C ILE A 46 21.04 -10.51 17.39
N SER A 47 20.21 -11.42 17.90
CA SER A 47 20.25 -11.79 19.34
C SER A 47 21.36 -12.75 19.70
N GLU A 48 21.79 -13.59 18.74
CA GLU A 48 22.71 -14.68 19.04
C GLU A 48 24.17 -14.25 18.97
N VAL A 49 24.50 -13.21 18.20
CA VAL A 49 25.90 -12.73 18.06
C VAL A 49 26.54 -12.37 19.41
N GLY A 50 25.76 -11.77 20.32
CA GLY A 50 26.23 -11.48 21.67
C GLY A 50 26.56 -12.74 22.48
N LEU A 51 25.73 -13.78 22.35
CA LEU A 51 25.95 -15.07 23.03
C LEU A 51 27.13 -15.83 22.42
N ILE A 52 27.28 -15.81 21.10
CA ILE A 52 28.44 -16.43 20.43
C ILE A 52 29.74 -15.75 20.85
N ASN A 53 29.74 -14.42 21.04
CA ASN A 53 30.90 -13.70 21.55
C ASN A 53 31.31 -14.11 22.98
N LEU A 54 30.39 -14.65 23.79
CA LEU A 54 30.74 -15.21 25.11
C LEU A 54 31.51 -16.53 24.98
N GLU A 55 31.26 -17.28 23.91
CA GLU A 55 31.90 -18.58 23.66
C GLU A 55 33.19 -18.43 22.83
N ASP A 56 33.25 -17.46 21.92
CA ASP A 56 34.36 -17.22 21.00
C ASP A 56 34.65 -15.70 20.86
N GLU A 57 35.68 -15.24 21.57
CA GLU A 57 36.14 -13.85 21.51
C GLU A 57 36.71 -13.47 20.12
N ASP A 58 37.38 -14.41 19.44
CA ASP A 58 37.97 -14.16 18.12
C ASP A 58 36.85 -13.96 17.08
N PHE A 59 35.74 -14.70 17.20
CA PHE A 59 34.54 -14.49 16.40
C PHE A 59 33.97 -13.09 16.59
N GLY A 60 33.79 -12.64 17.84
CA GLY A 60 33.29 -11.29 18.15
C GLY A 60 34.16 -10.21 17.53
N LYS A 61 35.48 -10.32 17.67
CA LYS A 61 36.44 -9.38 17.06
C LYS A 61 36.35 -9.38 15.52
N ASN A 62 36.30 -10.55 14.89
CA ASN A 62 36.18 -10.66 13.43
C ASN A 62 34.89 -10.03 12.90
N ILE A 63 33.77 -10.13 13.63
CA ILE A 63 32.53 -9.46 13.26
C ILE A 63 32.68 -7.94 13.31
N VAL A 64 33.34 -7.41 14.35
CA VAL A 64 33.56 -5.96 14.48
C VAL A 64 34.47 -5.44 13.36
N ASP A 65 35.51 -6.19 13.00
CA ASP A 65 36.42 -5.85 11.88
C ASP A 65 35.70 -5.94 10.51
N ASP A 66 34.86 -6.95 10.26
CA ASP A 66 34.03 -7.07 9.03
C ASP A 66 32.99 -5.93 8.96
N LEU A 67 32.38 -5.58 10.09
CA LEU A 67 31.44 -4.47 10.18
C LEU A 67 32.11 -3.14 9.84
N HIS A 68 33.29 -2.87 10.41
CA HIS A 68 34.07 -1.68 10.08
C HIS A 68 34.39 -1.61 8.58
N CYS A 69 34.94 -2.69 8.01
CA CYS A 69 35.30 -2.77 6.59
C CYS A 69 34.09 -2.45 5.69
N LYS A 70 32.95 -3.09 5.96
CA LYS A 70 31.72 -2.88 5.19
C LYS A 70 31.12 -1.51 5.38
N LEU A 71 31.16 -0.96 6.59
CA LEU A 71 30.64 0.38 6.85
C LEU A 71 31.49 1.42 6.11
N GLN A 72 32.81 1.29 6.14
CA GLN A 72 33.73 2.14 5.40
C GLN A 72 33.56 2.00 3.88
N GLU A 73 33.38 0.78 3.36
CA GLU A 73 33.08 0.53 1.95
C GLU A 73 31.73 1.17 1.54
N ALA A 74 30.70 1.03 2.39
CA ALA A 74 29.39 1.61 2.15
C ALA A 74 29.42 3.14 2.14
N LEU A 75 30.18 3.77 3.06
CA LEU A 75 30.43 5.21 3.06
C LEU A 75 31.19 5.66 1.81
N SER A 76 32.25 4.94 1.44
CA SER A 76 33.09 5.28 0.27
C SER A 76 32.35 5.12 -1.07
N SER A 77 31.45 4.13 -1.15
CA SER A 77 30.57 3.92 -2.31
C SER A 77 29.28 4.73 -2.26
N GLU A 78 29.05 5.47 -1.16
CA GLU A 78 27.84 6.25 -0.89
C GLU A 78 26.54 5.41 -1.01
N ASN A 79 26.61 4.14 -0.60
CA ASN A 79 25.47 3.22 -0.63
C ASN A 79 24.57 3.44 0.59
N CYS A 80 23.53 4.27 0.41
CA CYS A 80 22.62 4.69 1.47
C CYS A 80 21.94 3.53 2.21
N ASP A 81 21.53 2.47 1.50
CA ASP A 81 20.84 1.34 2.12
C ASP A 81 21.79 0.51 2.99
N LYS A 82 23.00 0.24 2.50
CA LYS A 82 24.04 -0.44 3.29
C LYS A 82 24.43 0.37 4.53
N ILE A 83 24.66 1.69 4.39
CA ILE A 83 25.01 2.55 5.52
C ILE A 83 23.94 2.47 6.60
N ARG A 84 22.66 2.62 6.22
CA ARG A 84 21.54 2.58 7.17
C ARG A 84 21.45 1.24 7.92
N THR A 85 21.54 0.13 7.19
CA THR A 85 21.46 -1.21 7.79
C THR A 85 22.66 -1.50 8.70
N LEU A 86 23.87 -1.16 8.28
CA LEU A 86 25.09 -1.37 9.06
C LEU A 86 25.14 -0.49 10.31
N MET A 87 24.66 0.77 10.23
CA MET A 87 24.53 1.67 11.39
C MET A 87 23.55 1.11 12.43
N ARG A 88 22.42 0.56 11.97
CA ARG A 88 21.47 -0.11 12.86
C ARG A 88 22.08 -1.37 13.47
N PHE A 89 22.77 -2.19 12.66
CA PHE A 89 23.45 -3.39 13.14
C PHE A 89 24.54 -3.07 14.19
N LEU A 90 25.36 -2.05 13.94
CA LEU A 90 26.33 -1.50 14.91
C LEU A 90 25.67 -1.17 16.25
N THR A 91 24.52 -0.49 16.20
CA THR A 91 23.76 -0.10 17.40
C THR A 91 23.24 -1.32 18.16
N VAL A 92 22.76 -2.36 17.46
CA VAL A 92 22.29 -3.55 18.17
C VAL A 92 23.43 -4.41 18.71
N LEU A 93 24.58 -4.48 18.03
CA LEU A 93 25.77 -5.12 18.59
C LEU A 93 26.25 -4.46 19.88
N MET A 94 26.11 -3.13 20.00
CA MET A 94 26.34 -2.41 21.24
C MET A 94 25.35 -2.85 22.33
N CYS A 95 24.05 -2.94 22.03
CA CYS A 95 23.05 -3.43 22.99
C CYS A 95 23.33 -4.89 23.43
N SER A 96 23.90 -5.70 22.53
CA SER A 96 24.34 -7.07 22.82
C SER A 96 25.74 -7.17 23.46
N LYS A 97 26.31 -6.05 23.93
CA LYS A 97 27.61 -5.95 24.62
C LYS A 97 28.84 -6.41 23.79
N VAL A 98 28.71 -6.50 22.46
CA VAL A 98 29.81 -6.85 21.55
C VAL A 98 30.67 -5.62 21.23
N ILE A 99 30.05 -4.44 21.08
CA ILE A 99 30.74 -3.18 20.77
C ILE A 99 30.59 -2.19 21.92
N LEU A 100 31.63 -1.42 22.20
CA LEU A 100 31.59 -0.37 23.21
C LEU A 100 30.68 0.79 22.80
N PRO A 101 29.86 1.35 23.70
CA PRO A 101 28.99 2.49 23.40
C PRO A 101 29.74 3.72 22.87
N SER A 102 30.96 3.96 23.38
CA SER A 102 31.83 5.06 22.91
C SER A 102 32.13 4.95 21.42
N SER A 103 32.34 3.74 20.88
CA SER A 103 32.57 3.54 19.45
C SER A 103 31.36 3.91 18.59
N VAL A 104 30.14 3.70 19.09
CA VAL A 104 28.92 4.13 18.39
C VAL A 104 28.81 5.65 18.38
N ILE A 105 29.15 6.31 19.50
CA ILE A 105 29.18 7.78 19.57
C ILE A 105 30.24 8.36 18.63
N GLU A 106 31.46 7.80 18.57
CA GLU A 106 32.51 8.28 17.66
C GLU A 106 32.05 8.24 16.19
N VAL A 107 31.31 7.20 15.80
CA VAL A 107 30.68 7.10 14.47
C VAL A 107 29.62 8.20 14.27
N PHE A 108 28.77 8.45 15.27
CA PHE A 108 27.77 9.53 15.22
C PHE A 108 28.41 10.91 15.11
N GLU A 109 29.42 11.20 15.92
CA GLU A 109 30.17 12.46 15.88
C GLU A 109 30.87 12.65 14.53
N THR A 110 31.41 11.59 13.93
CA THR A 110 32.03 11.65 12.59
C THR A 110 31.03 12.00 11.50
N LEU A 111 29.86 11.33 11.49
CA LEU A 111 28.80 11.62 10.52
C LEU A 111 28.20 13.02 10.72
N LEU A 112 28.01 13.44 11.97
CA LEU A 112 27.50 14.76 12.33
C LEU A 112 28.48 15.88 11.96
N SER A 113 29.77 15.68 12.22
CA SER A 113 30.83 16.60 11.81
C SER A 113 30.85 16.74 10.28
N SER A 114 30.76 15.63 9.55
CA SER A 114 30.63 15.67 8.09
C SER A 114 29.38 16.43 7.65
N ALA A 115 28.23 16.21 8.28
CA ALA A 115 26.99 16.92 7.98
C ALA A 115 27.12 18.44 8.17
N ALA A 116 27.74 18.88 9.28
CA ALA A 116 28.01 20.29 9.55
C ALA A 116 28.95 20.92 8.51
N THR A 117 30.04 20.22 8.14
CA THR A 117 30.98 20.73 7.12
C THR A 117 30.38 20.86 5.72
N ILE A 118 29.37 20.05 5.38
CA ILE A 118 28.69 20.14 4.07
C ILE A 118 27.93 21.46 3.93
N ILE A 119 27.32 21.93 5.01
CA ILE A 119 26.48 23.13 5.00
C ILE A 119 27.21 24.40 5.44
N ASP A 120 28.48 24.27 5.83
CA ASP A 120 29.37 25.39 6.13
C ASP A 120 29.38 26.40 4.96
N GLU A 121 29.16 27.68 5.26
CA GLU A 121 28.99 28.71 4.23
C GLU A 121 30.30 29.08 3.54
N ASP A 122 31.45 28.89 4.20
CA ASP A 122 32.77 29.28 3.72
C ASP A 122 33.50 28.14 3.00
N ALA A 123 33.33 26.90 3.47
CA ALA A 123 34.07 25.72 3.03
C ALA A 123 33.19 24.58 2.47
N GLY A 124 31.87 24.63 2.66
CA GLY A 124 30.94 23.56 2.31
C GLY A 124 30.32 23.65 0.91
N ASN A 125 29.46 22.69 0.58
CA ASN A 125 28.55 22.75 -0.57
C ASN A 125 27.10 22.57 -0.09
N PRO A 126 26.38 23.67 0.19
CA PRO A 126 25.00 23.60 0.68
C PRO A 126 24.03 22.89 -0.28
N SER A 127 24.37 22.74 -1.57
CA SER A 127 23.56 21.96 -2.53
C SER A 127 23.50 20.49 -2.16
N TRP A 128 24.45 20.00 -1.37
CA TRP A 128 24.54 18.62 -0.89
C TRP A 128 23.95 18.44 0.52
N GLN A 129 23.16 19.40 1.01
CA GLN A 129 22.36 19.22 2.22
C GLN A 129 21.58 17.88 2.27
N PRO A 130 21.06 17.30 1.16
CA PRO A 130 20.46 15.96 1.21
C PRO A 130 21.37 14.85 1.78
N CYS A 131 22.69 14.93 1.55
CA CYS A 131 23.67 14.00 2.14
C CYS A 131 23.79 14.21 3.65
N ALA A 132 23.90 15.47 4.07
CA ALA A 132 23.93 15.83 5.49
C ALA A 132 22.64 15.39 6.22
N ASP A 133 21.47 15.67 5.62
CA ASP A 133 20.15 15.21 6.10
C ASP A 133 20.09 13.68 6.21
N PHE A 134 20.69 12.96 5.26
CA PHE A 134 20.77 11.50 5.29
C PHE A 134 21.62 11.00 6.47
N TYR A 135 22.79 11.59 6.74
CA TYR A 135 23.61 11.23 7.90
C TYR A 135 22.90 11.48 9.22
N ILE A 136 22.25 12.63 9.38
CA ILE A 136 21.44 12.94 10.55
C ILE A 136 20.29 11.94 10.70
N THR A 137 19.60 11.61 9.60
CA THR A 137 18.56 10.58 9.58
C THR A 137 19.10 9.21 10.02
N CYS A 138 20.28 8.81 9.56
CA CYS A 138 20.91 7.56 9.98
C CYS A 138 21.15 7.52 11.49
N ILE A 139 21.72 8.58 12.07
CA ILE A 139 21.94 8.71 13.52
C ILE A 139 20.59 8.61 14.26
N LEU A 140 19.62 9.45 13.90
CA LEU A 140 18.30 9.47 14.54
C LEU A 140 17.59 8.10 14.46
N SER A 141 17.74 7.38 13.35
CA SER A 141 17.13 6.06 13.16
C SER A 141 17.73 4.94 14.01
N CYS A 142 18.93 5.16 14.59
CA CYS A 142 19.58 4.23 15.50
C CYS A 142 19.09 4.38 16.95
N LEU A 143 18.69 5.60 17.34
CA LEU A 143 18.32 5.91 18.72
C LEU A 143 17.15 5.08 19.29
N PRO A 144 16.11 4.69 18.53
CA PRO A 144 15.08 3.79 19.05
C PRO A 144 15.59 2.40 19.46
N TRP A 145 16.73 1.97 18.90
CA TRP A 145 17.33 0.66 19.13
C TRP A 145 18.31 0.63 20.30
N GLY A 146 19.07 1.72 20.50
CA GLY A 146 20.13 1.77 21.52
C GLY A 146 20.17 3.03 22.39
N GLY A 147 19.19 3.94 22.26
CA GLY A 147 19.19 5.21 23.00
C GLY A 147 19.17 5.05 24.52
N THR A 148 18.46 4.04 25.04
CA THR A 148 18.47 3.68 26.47
C THR A 148 19.88 3.31 26.95
N GLU A 149 20.59 2.51 26.17
CA GLU A 149 21.93 2.05 26.53
C GLU A 149 22.96 3.19 26.48
N LEU A 150 22.85 4.06 25.47
CA LEU A 150 23.74 5.20 25.29
C LEU A 150 23.59 6.22 26.43
N ILE A 151 22.36 6.54 26.84
CA ILE A 151 22.12 7.49 27.93
C ILE A 151 22.56 6.92 29.29
N GLU A 152 22.47 5.60 29.48
CA GLU A 152 22.88 4.95 30.72
C GLU A 152 24.40 4.79 30.84
N GLN A 153 25.08 4.44 29.75
CA GLN A 153 26.52 4.16 29.78
C GLN A 153 27.42 5.36 29.45
N VAL A 154 27.00 6.23 28.54
CA VAL A 154 27.81 7.35 28.01
C VAL A 154 26.98 8.65 27.88
N PRO A 155 26.39 9.16 28.98
CA PRO A 155 25.45 10.29 28.94
C PRO A 155 26.08 11.58 28.40
N ASP A 156 27.30 11.91 28.82
CA ASP A 156 27.96 13.16 28.42
C ASP A 156 28.30 13.16 26.93
N GLU A 157 28.79 12.04 26.40
CA GLU A 157 29.04 11.81 24.97
C GLU A 157 27.74 11.89 24.16
N PHE A 158 26.69 11.24 24.66
CA PHE A 158 25.38 11.22 24.02
C PHE A 158 24.77 12.61 23.92
N ASP A 159 24.81 13.40 25.01
CA ASP A 159 24.30 14.76 25.04
C ASP A 159 25.02 15.66 24.03
N ARG A 160 26.33 15.48 23.82
CA ARG A 160 27.08 16.21 22.76
C ARG A 160 26.52 15.91 21.37
N VAL A 161 26.19 14.65 21.07
CA VAL A 161 25.57 14.28 19.79
C VAL A 161 24.20 14.92 19.63
N ILE A 162 23.36 14.90 20.67
CA ILE A 162 22.02 15.51 20.66
C ILE A 162 22.10 17.03 20.43
N VAL A 163 22.98 17.73 21.15
CA VAL A 163 23.23 19.17 20.97
C VAL A 163 23.76 19.47 19.56
N GLY A 164 24.63 18.62 19.04
CA GLY A 164 25.15 18.75 17.69
C GLY A 164 24.09 18.59 16.61
N ILE A 165 23.17 17.63 16.75
CA ILE A 165 22.02 17.48 15.84
C ILE A 165 21.12 18.71 15.90
N GLN A 166 20.83 19.23 17.10
CA GLN A 166 20.03 20.44 17.25
C GLN A 166 20.71 21.67 16.62
N SER A 167 22.03 21.77 16.74
CA SER A 167 22.82 22.81 16.08
C SER A 167 22.73 22.69 14.57
N TYR A 168 22.90 21.49 14.01
CA TYR A 168 22.72 21.22 12.58
C TYR A 168 21.32 21.65 12.09
N LEU A 169 20.26 21.26 12.80
CA LEU A 169 18.88 21.61 12.42
C LEU A 169 18.64 23.14 12.41
N SER A 170 19.35 23.90 13.24
CA SER A 170 19.21 25.36 13.30
C SER A 170 19.83 26.08 12.09
N ILE A 171 20.87 25.51 11.48
CA ILE A 171 21.59 26.09 10.34
C ILE A 171 21.15 25.49 8.99
N ARG A 172 20.42 24.37 9.02
CA ARG A 172 19.83 23.71 7.87
C ARG A 172 18.85 24.64 7.14
N LYS A 173 18.92 24.67 5.80
CA LYS A 173 17.97 25.44 4.98
C LYS A 173 16.69 24.64 4.74
N HIS A 174 15.54 25.22 5.07
CA HIS A 174 14.25 24.62 4.70
C HIS A 174 14.04 24.74 3.19
N SER A 175 14.26 23.64 2.45
CA SER A 175 14.02 23.60 1.01
C SER A 175 12.74 22.80 0.75
N GLN A 176 11.63 23.51 0.58
CA GLN A 176 10.40 22.93 0.02
C GLN A 176 10.59 22.81 -1.49
N ASP A 177 11.14 21.68 -1.92
CA ASP A 177 11.22 21.40 -3.35
C ASP A 177 9.82 21.03 -3.86
N THR A 178 9.19 22.00 -4.52
CA THR A 178 7.87 21.83 -5.17
C THR A 178 7.83 20.65 -6.13
N SER A 179 8.99 20.21 -6.64
CA SER A 179 9.11 19.19 -7.70
C SER A 179 8.79 17.76 -7.24
N PHE A 180 8.76 17.48 -5.93
CA PHE A 180 8.53 16.12 -5.38
C PHE A 180 7.33 16.07 -4.41
N ILE A 181 6.45 17.07 -4.47
CA ILE A 181 5.25 17.14 -3.65
C ILE A 181 4.16 16.27 -4.27
N VAL A 182 3.60 15.35 -3.47
CA VAL A 182 2.52 14.46 -3.93
C VAL A 182 1.16 15.15 -3.95
N PHE A 183 0.91 16.08 -3.03
CA PHE A 183 -0.31 16.88 -2.98
C PHE A 183 0.03 18.36 -3.04
N GLU A 184 -0.44 19.07 -4.06
CA GLU A 184 -0.39 20.53 -4.10
C GLU A 184 -1.03 21.09 -2.82
N ALA A 185 -0.23 21.80 -2.03
CA ALA A 185 -0.66 22.41 -0.79
C ALA A 185 -1.05 23.87 -1.03
N ASP A 186 -2.02 24.38 -0.27
CA ASP A 186 -2.20 25.83 -0.12
C ASP A 186 -0.88 26.45 0.36
N GLU A 187 -0.44 27.56 -0.22
CA GLU A 187 0.83 28.25 0.11
C GLU A 187 1.00 28.53 1.62
N ASP A 188 -0.11 28.76 2.34
CA ASP A 188 -0.13 28.98 3.80
C ASP A 188 0.02 27.68 4.63
N LYS A 189 -0.37 26.52 4.08
CA LYS A 189 -0.21 25.21 4.72
C LYS A 189 1.17 24.62 4.46
N SER A 190 1.71 24.81 3.25
CA SER A 190 3.04 24.31 2.89
C SER A 190 4.11 24.90 3.79
N ALA A 191 4.11 26.21 4.04
CA ALA A 191 5.11 26.89 4.86
C ALA A 191 5.22 26.38 6.32
N LYS A 192 4.21 25.67 6.83
CA LYS A 192 4.18 25.09 8.19
C LYS A 192 4.41 23.59 8.22
N GLU A 193 4.49 22.94 7.06
CA GLU A 193 4.68 21.50 6.99
C GLU A 193 6.14 21.16 7.27
N LYS A 194 6.34 20.40 8.36
CA LYS A 194 7.65 19.87 8.75
C LYS A 194 8.10 18.85 7.72
N ASP A 195 9.38 18.88 7.38
CA ASP A 195 9.92 17.82 6.55
C ASP A 195 10.26 16.55 7.34
N PHE A 196 10.73 15.53 6.63
CA PHE A 196 11.01 14.23 7.22
C PHE A 196 12.03 14.29 8.36
N VAL A 197 13.08 15.10 8.26
CA VAL A 197 14.14 15.15 9.28
C VAL A 197 13.62 15.86 10.53
N GLU A 198 12.86 16.94 10.34
CA GLU A 198 12.20 17.68 11.43
C GLU A 198 11.16 16.82 12.14
N ASP A 199 10.30 16.12 11.39
CA ASP A 199 9.29 15.21 11.93
C ASP A 199 9.95 14.04 12.69
N LEU A 200 11.03 13.46 12.16
CA LEU A 200 11.78 12.41 12.86
C LEU A 200 12.41 12.95 14.15
N TRP A 201 12.98 14.16 14.11
CA TRP A 201 13.57 14.79 15.29
C TRP A 201 12.55 15.00 16.41
N ASP A 202 11.37 15.55 16.10
CA ASP A 202 10.30 15.73 17.08
C ASP A 202 9.91 14.40 17.74
N HIS A 203 9.81 13.33 16.94
CA HIS A 203 9.45 12.02 17.46
C HIS A 203 10.55 11.39 18.32
N ILE A 204 11.82 11.66 18.02
CA ILE A 204 12.95 11.30 18.90
C ILE A 204 12.91 12.09 20.21
N GLN A 205 12.56 13.38 20.16
CA GLN A 205 12.39 14.18 21.39
C GLN A 205 11.27 13.63 22.27
N ILE A 206 10.12 13.28 21.67
CA ILE A 206 9.01 12.62 22.37
C ILE A 206 9.48 11.28 22.96
N LEU A 207 10.21 10.47 22.19
CA LEU A 207 10.75 9.19 22.67
C LEU A 207 11.68 9.38 23.87
N SER A 208 12.55 10.37 23.83
CA SER A 208 13.44 10.72 24.94
C SER A 208 12.65 11.06 26.20
N THR A 209 11.60 11.90 26.09
CA THR A 209 10.73 12.23 27.23
C THR A 209 9.94 11.03 27.78
N ASN A 210 9.71 10.00 26.96
CA ASN A 210 9.00 8.77 27.33
C ASN A 210 9.94 7.64 27.78
N GLY A 211 11.20 7.96 28.09
CA GLY A 211 12.17 7.00 28.64
C GLY A 211 12.65 5.96 27.64
N TRP A 212 12.71 6.30 26.34
CA TRP A 212 13.30 5.47 25.28
C TRP A 212 12.64 4.08 25.10
N LYS A 213 11.40 3.90 25.57
CA LYS A 213 10.65 2.65 25.39
C LYS A 213 9.94 2.63 24.04
N VAL A 214 10.15 1.57 23.27
CA VAL A 214 9.63 1.42 21.91
C VAL A 214 9.08 0.02 21.72
N ASP A 215 7.77 -0.11 21.52
CA ASP A 215 7.09 -1.41 21.44
C ASP A 215 7.35 -2.13 20.11
N SER A 216 7.68 -1.38 19.05
CA SER A 216 7.98 -1.94 17.71
C SER A 216 9.41 -2.48 17.55
N VAL A 217 10.30 -2.23 18.51
CA VAL A 217 11.69 -2.68 18.48
C VAL A 217 11.84 -3.94 19.31
N PRO A 218 12.17 -5.10 18.70
CA PRO A 218 12.44 -6.29 19.46
C PRO A 218 13.75 -6.11 20.26
N ARG A 219 13.72 -6.42 21.56
CA ARG A 219 14.88 -6.34 22.47
C ARG A 219 15.20 -7.71 23.08
N PRO A 220 15.55 -8.72 22.27
CA PRO A 220 15.82 -10.08 22.75
C PRO A 220 17.03 -10.16 23.69
N HIS A 221 17.99 -9.23 23.55
CA HIS A 221 19.19 -9.16 24.41
C HIS A 221 18.86 -8.96 25.90
N LEU A 222 17.73 -8.32 26.23
CA LEU A 222 17.35 -8.07 27.64
C LEU A 222 17.14 -9.37 28.42
N SER A 223 16.69 -10.44 27.78
CA SER A 223 16.53 -11.75 28.42
C SER A 223 17.86 -12.42 28.79
N PHE A 224 18.98 -11.96 28.21
CA PHE A 224 20.32 -12.51 28.39
C PHE A 224 21.30 -11.51 29.01
N GLU A 225 20.80 -10.38 29.51
CA GLU A 225 21.63 -9.26 29.97
C GLU A 225 22.68 -9.68 31.00
N GLU A 226 22.31 -10.48 32.00
CA GLU A 226 23.24 -11.00 33.01
C GLU A 226 24.40 -11.80 32.41
N GLN A 227 24.16 -12.55 31.33
CA GLN A 227 25.20 -13.32 30.65
C GLN A 227 26.08 -12.41 29.79
N LEU A 228 25.45 -11.51 29.02
CA LEU A 228 26.13 -10.62 28.08
C LEU A 228 27.09 -9.65 28.77
N VAL A 229 26.78 -9.22 30.00
CA VAL A 229 27.66 -8.33 30.79
C VAL A 229 29.00 -9.01 31.13
N SER A 230 29.08 -10.35 31.16
CA SER A 230 30.36 -11.05 31.34
C SER A 230 31.24 -11.05 30.09
N GLY A 231 30.67 -10.71 28.93
CA GLY A 231 31.34 -10.72 27.64
C GLY A 231 32.28 -9.55 27.43
N LYS A 232 33.29 -9.77 26.60
CA LYS A 232 34.22 -8.72 26.20
C LYS A 232 33.62 -7.88 25.09
N SER A 233 33.67 -6.56 25.25
CA SER A 233 33.30 -5.59 24.23
C SER A 233 34.54 -5.07 23.50
N TYR A 234 34.39 -4.79 22.20
CA TYR A 234 35.47 -4.30 21.35
C TYR A 234 35.25 -2.85 20.92
N ASN A 235 36.36 -2.14 20.67
CA ASN A 235 36.31 -0.85 20.01
C ASN A 235 36.17 -1.04 18.50
N LEU A 236 35.33 -0.22 17.86
CA LEU A 236 35.32 -0.09 16.41
C LEU A 236 36.48 0.82 15.99
N SER A 237 37.17 0.49 14.90
CA SER A 237 38.16 1.40 14.31
C SER A 237 37.50 2.70 13.81
N PRO A 238 38.19 3.85 13.80
CA PRO A 238 37.62 5.10 13.29
C PRO A 238 37.18 4.98 11.83
N ILE A 239 36.04 5.60 11.51
CA ILE A 239 35.52 5.70 10.14
C ILE A 239 35.85 7.06 9.54
N SER A 240 35.75 7.18 8.21
CA SER A 240 35.91 8.44 7.50
C SER A 240 34.81 8.64 6.47
N CYS A 241 34.27 9.86 6.42
CA CYS A 241 33.29 10.27 5.41
C CYS A 241 33.99 10.71 4.12
N PRO A 242 33.37 10.51 2.95
CA PRO A 242 33.92 11.00 1.68
C PRO A 242 34.15 12.51 1.71
N LYS A 243 35.34 12.96 1.31
CA LYS A 243 35.62 14.38 1.14
C LYS A 243 34.96 14.89 -0.14
N GLN A 244 34.13 15.92 -0.02
CA GLN A 244 33.52 16.56 -1.18
C GLN A 244 34.52 17.44 -1.95
N SER A 245 34.41 17.43 -3.27
CA SER A 245 35.19 18.33 -4.13
C SER A 245 34.57 19.72 -4.11
N THR A 246 35.26 20.67 -3.48
CA THR A 246 34.92 22.09 -3.56
C THR A 246 35.32 22.60 -4.94
N SER A 247 34.38 23.21 -5.68
CA SER A 247 34.76 24.01 -6.85
C SER A 247 34.15 25.40 -6.72
N SER A 248 35.02 26.39 -6.71
CA SER A 248 34.82 27.75 -6.22
C SER A 248 34.16 28.72 -7.22
N SER A 249 33.64 28.25 -8.34
CA SER A 249 32.90 29.11 -9.27
C SER A 249 31.77 28.34 -9.94
N ARG A 250 30.56 28.44 -9.38
CA ARG A 250 29.38 27.76 -9.95
C ARG A 250 28.22 28.72 -10.10
N SER A 251 27.71 28.81 -11.34
CA SER A 251 26.49 29.54 -11.66
C SER A 251 25.28 28.94 -10.93
N THR A 252 24.18 29.69 -10.83
CA THR A 252 22.93 29.20 -10.22
C THR A 252 22.47 27.86 -10.80
N ILE A 253 22.61 27.68 -12.12
CA ILE A 253 22.24 26.46 -12.85
C ILE A 253 23.06 25.25 -12.39
N SER A 254 24.37 25.41 -12.19
CA SER A 254 25.22 24.33 -11.68
C SER A 254 24.84 23.92 -10.26
N ARG A 255 24.44 24.90 -9.42
CA ARG A 255 24.00 24.67 -8.04
C ARG A 255 22.66 23.92 -7.98
N GLU A 256 21.72 24.25 -8.85
CA GLU A 256 20.45 23.54 -8.98
C GLU A 256 20.64 22.10 -9.46
N ARG A 257 21.53 21.89 -10.44
CA ARG A 257 21.87 20.56 -10.93
C ARG A 257 22.49 19.69 -9.83
N GLU A 258 23.42 20.23 -9.06
CA GLU A 258 24.03 19.50 -7.93
C GLU A 258 23.03 19.17 -6.84
N ASN A 259 22.11 20.08 -6.52
CA ASN A 259 21.04 19.80 -5.58
C ASN A 259 20.15 18.65 -6.07
N TYR A 260 19.81 18.64 -7.35
CA TYR A 260 19.05 17.55 -7.96
C TYR A 260 19.83 16.22 -7.93
N GLU A 261 21.11 16.22 -8.30
CA GLU A 261 21.98 15.04 -8.24
C GLU A 261 22.12 14.52 -6.79
N ALA A 262 22.27 15.41 -5.81
CA ALA A 262 22.32 15.06 -4.40
C ALA A 262 20.99 14.45 -3.91
N LYS A 263 19.84 14.99 -4.34
CA LYS A 263 18.51 14.42 -4.01
C LYS A 263 18.26 13.06 -4.63
N LEU A 264 18.80 12.79 -5.82
CA LEU A 264 18.73 11.46 -6.43
C LEU A 264 19.62 10.45 -5.70
N LYS A 265 20.80 10.89 -5.26
CA LYS A 265 21.77 10.04 -4.57
C LYS A 265 21.39 9.76 -3.11
N TYR A 266 20.83 10.77 -2.45
CA TYR A 266 20.34 10.75 -1.08
C TYR A 266 18.83 11.06 -1.07
N PRO A 267 18.00 10.12 -1.53
CA PRO A 267 16.57 10.34 -1.59
C PRO A 267 16.00 10.54 -0.19
N GLN A 268 15.15 11.55 -0.04
CA GLN A 268 14.37 11.72 1.19
C GLN A 268 13.54 10.46 1.44
N ARG A 269 13.37 10.08 2.71
CA ARG A 269 12.45 9.00 3.05
C ARG A 269 11.02 9.36 2.64
N LEU A 270 10.20 8.32 2.50
CA LEU A 270 8.80 8.42 2.08
C LEU A 270 8.08 9.51 2.85
N ARG A 271 7.64 10.56 2.14
CA ARG A 271 6.68 11.51 2.70
C ARG A 271 5.33 10.82 2.82
N ARG A 272 4.73 10.94 3.99
CA ARG A 272 3.44 10.34 4.27
C ARG A 272 2.35 11.06 3.48
N LEU A 273 1.36 10.31 3.00
CA LEU A 273 0.23 10.88 2.27
C LEU A 273 -0.82 11.53 3.18
N HIS A 274 -0.82 11.21 4.48
CA HIS A 274 -1.82 11.63 5.47
C HIS A 274 -3.25 11.32 4.97
N ILE A 275 -3.46 10.09 4.51
CA ILE A 275 -4.74 9.63 3.92
C ILE A 275 -5.68 8.98 4.94
N PHE A 276 -5.22 8.81 6.18
CA PHE A 276 -6.03 8.31 7.28
C PHE A 276 -6.03 9.30 8.45
N PRO A 277 -7.16 9.45 9.16
CA PRO A 277 -7.23 10.31 10.33
C PRO A 277 -6.36 9.76 11.47
N SER A 278 -5.74 10.67 12.25
CA SER A 278 -4.80 10.32 13.32
C SER A 278 -5.38 9.38 14.38
N ASN A 279 -6.69 9.42 14.60
CA ASN A 279 -7.39 8.56 15.56
C ASN A 279 -7.34 7.06 15.20
N LYS A 280 -7.16 6.70 13.92
CA LYS A 280 -7.02 5.30 13.50
C LYS A 280 -5.67 4.69 13.86
N ILE A 281 -4.75 5.50 14.40
CA ILE A 281 -3.34 5.16 14.66
C ILE A 281 -2.99 5.43 16.14
N GLU A 282 -3.98 5.79 16.97
CA GLU A 282 -3.86 6.26 18.36
C GLU A 282 -3.06 5.36 19.32
N LYS A 283 -2.96 4.05 19.05
CA LYS A 283 -2.29 3.10 19.96
C LYS A 283 -0.79 2.94 19.72
N MET A 284 -0.25 3.57 18.69
CA MET A 284 1.14 3.43 18.28
C MET A 284 1.94 4.66 18.70
N GLN A 285 3.13 4.49 19.28
CA GLN A 285 3.95 5.66 19.54
C GLN A 285 4.41 6.28 18.22
N PRO A 286 4.62 7.60 18.16
CA PRO A 286 4.99 8.24 16.90
C PRO A 286 6.27 7.66 16.28
N ILE A 287 7.23 7.21 17.10
CA ILE A 287 8.47 6.58 16.62
C ILE A 287 8.27 5.17 16.09
N ASP A 288 7.33 4.40 16.64
CA ASP A 288 7.02 3.03 16.17
C ASP A 288 6.61 3.04 14.69
N ARG A 289 6.01 4.15 14.27
CA ARG A 289 5.65 4.42 12.88
C ARG A 289 6.82 4.31 11.93
N PHE A 290 7.93 4.96 12.24
CA PHE A 290 9.13 5.03 11.39
C PHE A 290 9.84 3.70 11.30
N ILE A 291 9.68 2.87 12.32
CA ILE A 291 10.34 1.58 12.47
C ILE A 291 9.57 0.52 11.68
N VAL A 292 8.24 0.54 11.76
CA VAL A 292 7.38 -0.32 10.95
C VAL A 292 7.48 0.02 9.46
N GLU A 293 7.52 1.32 9.11
CA GLU A 293 7.67 1.79 7.73
C GLU A 293 8.95 1.30 7.04
N ASP A 294 10.00 0.95 7.80
CA ASP A 294 11.28 0.51 7.25
C ASP A 294 11.35 -0.99 6.92
N ARG A 295 10.35 -1.79 7.32
CA ARG A 295 10.29 -3.23 7.05
C ARG A 295 9.51 -3.49 5.76
N LYS A 296 10.21 -3.64 4.62
CA LYS A 296 9.61 -3.43 3.28
C LYS A 296 9.60 -4.62 2.32
N GLU A 297 9.94 -5.83 2.74
CA GLU A 297 10.39 -6.83 1.74
C GLU A 297 9.31 -7.80 1.23
N CYS A 298 8.22 -8.08 1.96
CA CYS A 298 7.14 -8.96 1.48
C CYS A 298 5.85 -8.88 2.31
N ALA A 299 4.71 -9.25 1.69
CA ALA A 299 3.40 -9.37 2.34
C ALA A 299 3.40 -10.27 3.59
N SER A 300 4.16 -11.37 3.58
CA SER A 300 4.26 -12.27 4.74
C SER A 300 4.91 -11.58 5.94
N TYR A 301 6.06 -10.93 5.74
CA TYR A 301 6.75 -10.17 6.79
C TYR A 301 5.94 -8.97 7.28
N MET A 302 5.22 -8.30 6.37
CA MET A 302 4.34 -7.18 6.74
C MET A 302 3.13 -7.70 7.54
N ALA A 303 2.56 -8.85 7.23
CA ALA A 303 1.39 -9.38 7.94
C ALA A 303 1.69 -9.95 9.33
N SER A 304 2.94 -10.31 9.64
CA SER A 304 3.33 -10.98 10.89
C SER A 304 4.31 -10.18 11.74
N LEU A 305 4.21 -8.84 11.75
CA LEU A 305 5.07 -8.05 12.63
C LEU A 305 4.68 -8.30 14.09
N PRO A 306 5.63 -8.65 14.98
CA PRO A 306 5.35 -8.95 16.37
C PRO A 306 5.18 -7.66 17.18
N VAL A 307 4.13 -6.90 16.89
CA VAL A 307 3.82 -5.63 17.56
C VAL A 307 2.49 -5.73 18.32
N PRO A 308 2.36 -5.08 19.50
CA PRO A 308 1.17 -5.21 20.35
C PRO A 308 -0.04 -4.37 19.86
N PHE A 309 0.11 -3.64 18.76
CA PHE A 309 -0.90 -2.73 18.22
C PHE A 309 -1.28 -3.07 16.78
N ARG A 310 -2.43 -2.56 16.34
CA ARG A 310 -2.90 -2.67 14.95
C ARG A 310 -2.16 -1.68 14.07
N TYR A 311 -1.72 -2.13 12.90
CA TYR A 311 -0.86 -1.35 12.00
C TYR A 311 -1.27 -1.47 10.52
N GLU A 312 -2.46 -2.00 10.23
CA GLU A 312 -2.96 -2.18 8.85
C GLU A 312 -3.12 -0.84 8.11
N TYR A 313 -3.57 0.21 8.81
CA TYR A 313 -3.66 1.57 8.26
C TYR A 313 -2.29 2.13 7.90
N LEU A 314 -1.31 1.95 8.78
CA LEU A 314 0.07 2.36 8.51
C LEU A 314 0.61 1.60 7.30
N MET A 315 0.45 0.27 7.30
CA MET A 315 0.89 -0.62 6.24
C MET A 315 0.34 -0.18 4.87
N ALA A 316 -0.97 0.06 4.77
CA ALA A 316 -1.58 0.52 3.53
C ALA A 316 -1.02 1.89 3.11
N GLU A 317 -0.92 2.83 4.04
CA GLU A 317 -0.38 4.16 3.75
C GLU A 317 1.08 4.12 3.31
N THR A 318 1.93 3.29 3.93
CA THR A 318 3.32 3.07 3.50
C THR A 318 3.39 2.56 2.07
N ILE A 319 2.54 1.60 1.70
CA ILE A 319 2.51 1.05 0.34
C ILE A 319 2.05 2.13 -0.65
N PHE A 320 0.99 2.88 -0.36
CA PHE A 320 0.53 3.96 -1.24
C PHE A 320 1.54 5.11 -1.35
N SER A 321 2.21 5.48 -0.25
CA SER A 321 3.32 6.43 -0.28
C SER A 321 4.43 5.97 -1.22
N GLN A 322 4.72 4.66 -1.28
CA GLN A 322 5.72 4.12 -2.20
C GLN A 322 5.27 4.14 -3.66
N ILE A 323 4.00 3.77 -3.92
CA ILE A 323 3.41 3.86 -5.26
C ILE A 323 3.50 5.32 -5.77
N MET A 324 3.22 6.28 -4.89
CA MET A 324 3.22 7.72 -5.21
C MET A 324 4.57 8.40 -5.02
N PHE A 325 5.65 7.65 -4.75
CA PHE A 325 6.95 8.25 -4.49
C PHE A 325 7.51 8.88 -5.77
N LEU A 326 7.84 10.17 -5.71
CA LEU A 326 8.41 10.92 -6.82
C LEU A 326 9.95 10.96 -6.69
N PRO A 327 10.70 10.89 -7.81
CA PRO A 327 10.22 10.87 -9.19
C PRO A 327 9.71 9.50 -9.64
N GLN A 328 10.15 8.41 -9.00
CA GLN A 328 9.79 7.04 -9.38
C GLN A 328 9.65 6.16 -8.12
N PRO A 329 8.75 5.16 -8.14
CA PRO A 329 8.61 4.25 -7.02
C PRO A 329 9.87 3.38 -6.84
N PRO A 330 10.22 2.98 -5.60
CA PRO A 330 11.37 2.11 -5.34
C PRO A 330 11.33 0.76 -6.06
N PHE A 331 10.12 0.21 -6.22
CA PHE A 331 9.88 -1.05 -6.92
C PHE A 331 8.96 -0.84 -8.12
N LYS A 332 8.92 -1.82 -9.02
CA LYS A 332 8.01 -1.78 -10.18
C LYS A 332 6.55 -1.72 -9.70
N PRO A 333 5.67 -0.90 -10.30
CA PRO A 333 4.28 -0.76 -9.88
C PRO A 333 3.51 -2.07 -9.66
N ILE A 334 3.78 -3.08 -10.50
CA ILE A 334 3.16 -4.41 -10.41
C ILE A 334 3.47 -5.14 -9.10
N TYR A 335 4.66 -4.91 -8.51
CA TYR A 335 5.05 -5.51 -7.24
C TYR A 335 4.09 -5.08 -6.13
N TYR A 336 3.74 -3.80 -6.05
CA TYR A 336 2.80 -3.30 -5.04
C TYR A 336 1.39 -3.86 -5.21
N ALA A 337 0.95 -4.06 -6.46
CA ALA A 337 -0.34 -4.69 -6.70
C ALA A 337 -0.38 -6.12 -6.15
N LEU A 338 0.67 -6.91 -6.38
CA LEU A 338 0.79 -8.27 -5.84
C LEU A 338 0.85 -8.27 -4.30
N VAL A 339 1.66 -7.38 -3.71
CA VAL A 339 1.75 -7.24 -2.25
C VAL A 339 0.39 -6.92 -1.64
N ILE A 340 -0.36 -5.96 -2.20
CA ILE A 340 -1.70 -5.64 -1.70
C ILE A 340 -2.67 -6.81 -1.87
N ILE A 341 -2.64 -7.50 -3.00
CA ILE A 341 -3.49 -8.69 -3.23
C ILE A 341 -3.20 -9.76 -2.19
N ASP A 342 -1.93 -10.06 -1.93
CA ASP A 342 -1.53 -11.10 -0.98
C ASP A 342 -1.82 -10.69 0.47
N LEU A 343 -1.68 -9.40 0.80
CA LEU A 343 -2.12 -8.87 2.10
C LEU A 343 -3.64 -8.95 2.28
N CYS A 344 -4.44 -8.69 1.24
CA CYS A 344 -5.89 -8.88 1.28
C CYS A 344 -6.27 -10.36 1.52
N LYS A 345 -5.50 -11.31 0.98
CA LYS A 345 -5.69 -12.75 1.24
C LYS A 345 -5.24 -13.16 2.64
N ALA A 346 -4.13 -12.61 3.12
CA ALA A 346 -3.58 -12.91 4.45
C ALA A 346 -4.45 -12.31 5.58
N LEU A 347 -5.07 -11.16 5.33
CA LEU A 347 -5.85 -10.40 6.32
C LEU A 347 -7.27 -10.04 5.81
N PRO A 348 -8.11 -11.03 5.43
CA PRO A 348 -9.35 -10.79 4.70
C PRO A 348 -10.41 -10.01 5.50
N GLY A 349 -10.39 -10.09 6.82
CA GLY A 349 -11.34 -9.38 7.70
C GLY A 349 -10.95 -7.93 8.03
N ALA A 350 -9.77 -7.46 7.62
CA ALA A 350 -9.25 -6.16 8.03
C ALA A 350 -8.68 -5.36 6.84
N PHE A 351 -7.72 -5.93 6.11
CA PHE A 351 -6.93 -5.17 5.13
C PHE A 351 -7.73 -4.67 3.91
N PRO A 352 -8.68 -5.44 3.32
CA PRO A 352 -9.51 -4.93 2.21
C PRO A 352 -10.27 -3.64 2.54
N ALA A 353 -10.81 -3.53 3.76
CA ALA A 353 -11.52 -2.33 4.20
C ALA A 353 -10.58 -1.11 4.33
N VAL A 354 -9.33 -1.34 4.75
CA VAL A 354 -8.30 -0.30 4.85
C VAL A 354 -7.89 0.17 3.46
N VAL A 355 -7.66 -0.74 2.51
CA VAL A 355 -7.35 -0.41 1.11
C VAL A 355 -8.47 0.40 0.48
N ALA A 356 -9.73 -0.01 0.65
CA ALA A 356 -10.88 0.75 0.17
C ALA A 356 -10.95 2.14 0.81
N GLY A 357 -10.61 2.26 2.10
CA GLY A 357 -10.49 3.54 2.80
C GLY A 357 -9.41 4.44 2.21
N ALA A 358 -8.22 3.89 1.89
CA ALA A 358 -7.14 4.63 1.25
C ALA A 358 -7.58 5.19 -0.11
N VAL A 359 -8.18 4.36 -0.95
CA VAL A 359 -8.65 4.78 -2.28
C VAL A 359 -9.70 5.88 -2.17
N ARG A 360 -10.64 5.79 -1.23
CA ARG A 360 -11.63 6.87 -0.98
C ARG A 360 -10.95 8.18 -0.58
N SER A 361 -9.98 8.13 0.34
CA SER A 361 -9.27 9.35 0.75
C SER A 361 -8.47 9.97 -0.40
N LEU A 362 -7.80 9.15 -1.21
CA LEU A 362 -7.05 9.60 -2.38
C LEU A 362 -7.98 10.19 -3.45
N PHE A 363 -9.11 9.54 -3.70
CA PHE A 363 -10.13 10.01 -4.64
C PHE A 363 -10.74 11.36 -4.22
N ASN A 364 -10.98 11.57 -2.92
CA ASN A 364 -11.50 12.83 -2.41
C ASN A 364 -10.51 13.99 -2.59
N ARG A 365 -9.20 13.71 -2.54
CA ARG A 365 -8.11 14.69 -2.71
C ARG A 365 -7.46 14.64 -4.09
N ILE A 366 -8.11 14.01 -5.07
CA ILE A 366 -7.48 13.75 -6.37
C ILE A 366 -7.24 15.02 -7.18
N GLY A 367 -7.96 16.10 -6.86
CA GLY A 367 -7.74 17.41 -7.47
C GLY A 367 -6.42 18.07 -7.07
N ASP A 368 -5.89 17.70 -5.90
CA ASP A 368 -4.63 18.23 -5.36
C ASP A 368 -3.46 17.28 -5.66
N LEU A 369 -3.73 16.02 -6.04
CA LEU A 369 -2.71 15.00 -6.26
C LEU A 369 -1.87 15.35 -7.50
N ASP A 370 -0.55 15.13 -7.47
CA ASP A 370 0.32 15.29 -8.65
C ASP A 370 -0.14 14.42 -9.84
N MET A 371 0.09 14.89 -11.07
CA MET A 371 -0.42 14.24 -12.29
C MET A 371 0.19 12.85 -12.54
N GLU A 372 1.46 12.65 -12.21
CA GLU A 372 2.11 11.34 -12.30
C GLU A 372 1.54 10.42 -11.21
N CYS A 373 1.32 10.93 -10.01
CA CYS A 373 0.67 10.19 -8.92
C CYS A 373 -0.78 9.78 -9.25
N ARG A 374 -1.57 10.65 -9.90
CA ARG A 374 -2.92 10.32 -10.42
C ARG A 374 -2.85 9.16 -11.40
N THR A 375 -1.91 9.22 -12.34
CA THR A 375 -1.74 8.17 -13.36
C THR A 375 -1.41 6.82 -12.72
N ARG A 376 -0.51 6.81 -11.73
CA ARG A 376 -0.17 5.59 -10.98
C ARG A 376 -1.35 5.03 -10.19
N LEU A 377 -2.15 5.90 -9.55
CA LEU A 377 -3.35 5.49 -8.84
C LEU A 377 -4.37 4.85 -9.80
N ILE A 378 -4.60 5.46 -10.97
CA ILE A 378 -5.49 4.93 -12.01
C ILE A 378 -5.02 3.53 -12.44
N LEU A 379 -3.73 3.39 -12.80
CA LEU A 379 -3.16 2.13 -13.27
C LEU A 379 -3.23 1.02 -12.22
N TRP A 380 -2.84 1.35 -10.98
CA TRP A 380 -2.91 0.41 -9.87
C TRP A 380 -4.36 0.01 -9.57
N PHE A 381 -5.29 0.98 -9.52
CA PHE A 381 -6.67 0.72 -9.13
C PHE A 381 -7.41 -0.11 -10.18
N SER A 382 -7.24 0.18 -11.47
CA SER A 382 -7.79 -0.67 -12.55
C SER A 382 -7.26 -2.09 -12.46
N HIS A 383 -5.93 -2.24 -12.31
CA HIS A 383 -5.34 -3.57 -12.19
C HIS A 383 -5.85 -4.31 -10.95
N HIS A 384 -6.00 -3.61 -9.83
CA HIS A 384 -6.57 -4.18 -8.60
C HIS A 384 -8.00 -4.68 -8.83
N LEU A 385 -8.90 -3.86 -9.38
CA LEU A 385 -10.28 -4.25 -9.66
C LEU A 385 -10.39 -5.47 -10.57
N SER A 386 -9.54 -5.56 -11.62
CA SER A 386 -9.51 -6.71 -12.51
C SER A 386 -9.21 -8.05 -11.82
N ASN A 387 -8.50 -8.01 -10.68
CA ASN A 387 -8.20 -9.18 -9.85
C ASN A 387 -9.32 -9.51 -8.83
N PHE A 388 -10.23 -8.57 -8.56
CA PHE A 388 -11.35 -8.72 -7.62
C PHE A 388 -12.70 -8.62 -8.32
N GLN A 389 -12.80 -9.26 -9.50
CA GLN A 389 -14.05 -9.37 -10.27
C GLN A 389 -14.70 -8.02 -10.62
N TYR A 390 -13.90 -6.96 -10.77
CA TYR A 390 -14.39 -5.62 -11.17
C TYR A 390 -15.34 -4.99 -10.14
N PHE A 391 -15.36 -5.51 -8.91
CA PHE A 391 -16.28 -5.06 -7.86
C PHE A 391 -15.79 -3.76 -7.20
N TRP A 392 -16.63 -2.73 -7.25
CA TRP A 392 -16.49 -1.49 -6.48
C TRP A 392 -17.87 -0.85 -6.28
N PRO A 393 -18.16 -0.22 -5.13
CA PRO A 393 -19.44 0.48 -4.89
C PRO A 393 -19.50 1.82 -5.66
N TRP A 394 -19.66 1.74 -6.98
CA TRP A 394 -19.67 2.89 -7.89
C TRP A 394 -20.78 3.91 -7.58
N GLU A 395 -21.84 3.49 -6.92
CA GLU A 395 -22.93 4.35 -6.44
C GLU A 395 -22.45 5.45 -5.49
N GLU A 396 -21.41 5.19 -4.68
CA GLU A 396 -20.80 6.20 -3.80
C GLU A 396 -20.21 7.38 -4.61
N TRP A 397 -19.81 7.12 -5.86
CA TRP A 397 -19.22 8.11 -6.76
C TRP A 397 -20.18 8.59 -7.84
N ALA A 398 -21.49 8.35 -7.70
CA ALA A 398 -22.48 8.75 -8.71
C ALA A 398 -22.47 10.26 -9.02
N HIS A 399 -22.10 11.10 -8.04
CA HIS A 399 -22.02 12.56 -8.15
C HIS A 399 -21.02 13.04 -9.23
N VAL A 400 -20.03 12.22 -9.62
CA VAL A 400 -19.05 12.62 -10.65
C VAL A 400 -19.69 12.87 -12.02
N LYS A 401 -20.89 12.34 -12.26
CA LYS A 401 -21.62 12.53 -13.52
C LYS A 401 -22.04 13.98 -13.73
N ASP A 402 -22.29 14.69 -12.63
CA ASP A 402 -22.75 16.08 -12.61
C ASP A 402 -21.57 17.07 -12.69
N LEU A 403 -20.33 16.59 -12.49
CA LEU A 403 -19.12 17.41 -12.58
C LEU A 403 -18.75 17.71 -14.05
N PRO A 404 -18.06 18.84 -14.33
CA PRO A 404 -17.49 19.12 -15.64
C PRO A 404 -16.58 18.00 -16.16
N ARG A 405 -16.47 17.84 -17.49
CA ARG A 405 -15.68 16.76 -18.11
C ARG A 405 -14.21 16.74 -17.70
N TRP A 406 -13.65 17.90 -17.36
CA TRP A 406 -12.27 18.07 -16.92
C TRP A 406 -12.07 17.95 -15.40
N ALA A 407 -13.14 17.72 -14.63
CA ALA A 407 -13.02 17.58 -13.18
C ALA A 407 -12.16 16.34 -12.83
N PRO A 408 -11.14 16.46 -11.97
CA PRO A 408 -10.19 15.37 -11.68
C PRO A 408 -10.86 14.06 -11.25
N GLN A 409 -11.90 14.11 -10.41
CA GLN A 409 -12.67 12.94 -10.00
C GLN A 409 -13.40 12.26 -11.16
N ARG A 410 -13.98 13.05 -12.08
CA ARG A 410 -14.66 12.51 -13.26
C ARG A 410 -13.67 11.88 -14.24
N VAL A 411 -12.54 12.54 -14.47
CA VAL A 411 -11.45 12.02 -15.31
C VAL A 411 -10.92 10.71 -14.74
N PHE A 412 -10.69 10.65 -13.42
CA PHE A 412 -10.25 9.42 -12.75
C PHE A 412 -11.19 8.24 -13.00
N VAL A 413 -12.49 8.41 -12.76
CA VAL A 413 -13.47 7.33 -12.98
C VAL A 413 -13.51 6.92 -14.45
N GLN A 414 -13.48 7.88 -15.38
CA GLN A 414 -13.45 7.59 -16.81
C GLN A 414 -12.22 6.78 -17.22
N GLU A 415 -11.03 7.21 -16.77
CA GLU A 415 -9.74 6.57 -17.11
C GLU A 415 -9.59 5.17 -16.49
N VAL A 416 -10.17 4.95 -15.30
CA VAL A 416 -10.25 3.62 -14.67
C VAL A 416 -11.16 2.71 -15.48
N LEU A 417 -12.38 3.14 -15.80
CA LEU A 417 -13.33 2.34 -16.59
C LEU A 417 -12.79 2.01 -17.99
N GLU A 418 -12.13 2.97 -18.65
CA GLU A 418 -11.49 2.72 -19.94
C GLU A 418 -10.40 1.65 -19.84
N ARG A 419 -9.63 1.63 -18.75
CA ARG A 419 -8.63 0.57 -18.50
C ARG A 419 -9.25 -0.77 -18.16
N GLU A 420 -10.35 -0.80 -17.40
CA GLU A 420 -11.09 -2.04 -17.13
C GLU A 420 -11.57 -2.69 -18.44
N VAL A 421 -12.01 -1.87 -19.41
CA VAL A 421 -12.36 -2.36 -20.75
C VAL A 421 -11.16 -2.95 -21.48
N ARG A 422 -9.96 -2.36 -21.35
CA ARG A 422 -8.72 -2.88 -21.96
C ARG A 422 -8.19 -4.15 -21.30
N LEU A 423 -8.32 -4.26 -19.98
CA LEU A 423 -7.97 -5.44 -19.19
C LEU A 423 -9.03 -6.55 -19.32
N SER A 424 -10.16 -6.23 -19.93
CA SER A 424 -11.27 -7.12 -20.21
C SER A 424 -11.73 -6.98 -21.66
N TYR A 425 -13.03 -7.10 -21.88
CA TYR A 425 -13.69 -6.72 -23.12
C TYR A 425 -14.93 -5.90 -22.80
N TRP A 426 -15.34 -5.03 -23.73
CA TRP A 426 -16.46 -4.10 -23.56
C TRP A 426 -17.73 -4.81 -23.06
N ASP A 427 -18.03 -5.99 -23.61
CA ASP A 427 -19.24 -6.72 -23.24
C ASP A 427 -19.24 -7.21 -21.80
N LYS A 428 -18.07 -7.53 -21.19
CA LYS A 428 -17.99 -7.92 -19.78
C LYS A 428 -18.27 -6.76 -18.84
N ILE A 429 -17.69 -5.60 -19.14
CA ILE A 429 -17.90 -4.38 -18.34
C ILE A 429 -19.35 -3.88 -18.50
N LYS A 430 -19.89 -3.98 -19.72
CA LYS A 430 -21.29 -3.67 -20.03
C LYS A 430 -22.25 -4.65 -19.35
N GLN A 431 -21.94 -5.94 -19.30
CA GLN A 431 -22.72 -6.96 -18.59
C GLN A 431 -22.83 -6.62 -17.09
N PHE A 432 -21.72 -6.30 -16.43
CA PHE A 432 -21.75 -5.87 -15.02
C PHE A 432 -22.61 -4.61 -14.82
N ALA A 433 -22.50 -3.63 -15.72
CA ALA A 433 -23.33 -2.43 -15.66
C ALA A 433 -24.82 -2.74 -15.86
N ILE A 434 -25.17 -3.69 -16.73
CA ILE A 434 -26.55 -4.15 -16.92
C ILE A 434 -27.06 -4.83 -15.64
N GLU A 435 -26.31 -5.76 -15.07
CA GLU A 435 -26.68 -6.45 -13.82
C GLU A 435 -27.02 -5.44 -12.72
N VAL A 436 -26.10 -4.53 -12.39
CA VAL A 436 -26.29 -3.56 -11.31
C VAL A 436 -27.49 -2.64 -11.57
N VAL A 437 -27.61 -2.10 -12.79
CA VAL A 437 -28.71 -1.17 -13.14
C VAL A 437 -30.06 -1.89 -13.09
N ILE A 438 -30.15 -3.10 -13.64
CA ILE A 438 -31.42 -3.84 -13.72
C ILE A 438 -31.86 -4.33 -12.35
N GLN A 439 -30.96 -4.93 -11.58
CA GLN A 439 -31.25 -5.39 -10.21
C GLN A 439 -31.76 -4.21 -9.35
N THR A 440 -31.11 -3.05 -9.44
CA THR A 440 -31.52 -1.84 -8.69
C THR A 440 -32.88 -1.31 -9.14
N LEU A 441 -33.14 -1.23 -10.45
CA LEU A 441 -34.43 -0.74 -10.96
C LEU A 441 -35.58 -1.70 -10.62
N LEU A 442 -35.35 -3.01 -10.68
CA LEU A 442 -36.33 -4.00 -10.27
C LEU A 442 -36.63 -3.90 -8.77
N ASP A 443 -35.63 -3.60 -7.95
CA ASP A 443 -35.80 -3.37 -6.52
C ASP A 443 -36.66 -2.14 -6.21
N ILE A 444 -36.40 -1.00 -6.88
CA ILE A 444 -37.24 0.20 -6.80
C ILE A 444 -38.68 -0.10 -7.23
N GLY A 445 -38.86 -0.96 -8.24
CA GLY A 445 -40.15 -1.37 -8.79
C GLY A 445 -40.85 -2.50 -8.02
N SER A 446 -40.22 -3.07 -6.99
CA SER A 446 -40.62 -4.36 -6.40
C SER A 446 -41.92 -4.32 -5.60
N LYS A 447 -42.34 -3.14 -5.14
CA LYS A 447 -43.48 -2.95 -4.23
C LYS A 447 -44.83 -3.37 -4.84
N SER A 448 -45.06 -3.13 -6.13
CA SER A 448 -46.25 -3.60 -6.83
C SER A 448 -46.09 -3.54 -8.35
N PHE A 449 -46.99 -4.18 -9.10
CA PHE A 449 -47.03 -4.10 -10.56
C PHE A 449 -47.02 -2.65 -11.09
N THR A 450 -47.74 -1.74 -10.43
CA THR A 450 -47.78 -0.34 -10.82
C THR A 450 -46.43 0.35 -10.63
N HIS A 451 -45.70 0.05 -9.55
CA HIS A 451 -44.36 0.60 -9.32
C HIS A 451 -43.39 0.11 -10.40
N LEU A 452 -43.42 -1.18 -10.71
CA LEU A 452 -42.62 -1.75 -11.80
C LEU A 452 -42.92 -1.06 -13.14
N ILE A 453 -44.19 -0.86 -13.48
CA ILE A 453 -44.60 -0.14 -14.69
C ILE A 453 -44.04 1.29 -14.71
N THR A 454 -44.19 2.04 -13.60
CA THR A 454 -43.67 3.42 -13.50
C THR A 454 -42.15 3.46 -13.69
N VAL A 455 -41.41 2.49 -13.13
CA VAL A 455 -39.96 2.38 -13.31
C VAL A 455 -39.61 2.10 -14.77
N LEU A 456 -40.29 1.13 -15.41
CA LEU A 456 -40.04 0.78 -16.82
C LEU A 456 -40.41 1.93 -17.78
N GLU A 457 -41.44 2.71 -17.49
CA GLU A 457 -41.81 3.88 -18.29
C GLU A 457 -40.79 5.02 -18.15
N ARG A 458 -40.31 5.26 -16.91
CA ARG A 458 -39.34 6.34 -16.63
C ARG A 458 -37.94 6.01 -17.12
N TYR A 459 -37.49 4.77 -16.93
CA TYR A 459 -36.10 4.35 -17.18
C TYR A 459 -35.93 3.41 -18.37
N GLY A 460 -37.01 3.01 -19.05
CA GLY A 460 -36.96 2.06 -20.16
C GLY A 460 -36.03 2.47 -21.31
N GLN A 461 -35.91 3.77 -21.58
CA GLN A 461 -34.94 4.28 -22.58
C GLN A 461 -33.48 4.09 -22.15
N VAL A 462 -33.19 4.14 -20.84
CA VAL A 462 -31.85 3.84 -20.31
C VAL A 462 -31.58 2.36 -20.49
N ILE A 463 -32.53 1.49 -20.15
CA ILE A 463 -32.42 0.04 -20.32
C ILE A 463 -32.20 -0.31 -21.80
N ALA A 464 -32.96 0.29 -22.72
CA ALA A 464 -32.83 0.07 -24.16
C ALA A 464 -31.47 0.51 -24.72
N LYS A 465 -30.89 1.61 -24.19
CA LYS A 465 -29.53 2.06 -24.55
C LYS A 465 -28.44 1.16 -23.99
N LEU A 466 -28.67 0.49 -22.87
CA LEU A 466 -27.75 -0.52 -22.33
C LEU A 466 -27.87 -1.84 -23.11
N CYS A 467 -29.06 -2.20 -23.57
CA CYS A 467 -29.36 -3.47 -24.25
C CYS A 467 -29.52 -3.31 -25.77
N THR A 468 -28.47 -2.82 -26.43
CA THR A 468 -28.47 -2.45 -27.86
C THR A 468 -28.62 -3.63 -28.83
N ASP A 469 -28.18 -4.81 -28.43
CA ASP A 469 -28.13 -6.02 -29.25
C ASP A 469 -28.91 -7.17 -28.60
N GLN A 470 -29.15 -8.22 -29.38
CA GLN A 470 -29.97 -9.36 -28.95
C GLN A 470 -29.35 -10.12 -27.77
N ASN A 471 -28.02 -10.24 -27.70
CA ASN A 471 -27.35 -10.96 -26.62
C ASN A 471 -27.50 -10.21 -25.29
N MET A 472 -27.35 -8.88 -25.31
CA MET A 472 -27.60 -8.04 -24.14
C MET A 472 -29.07 -8.05 -23.71
N GLN A 473 -30.01 -8.15 -24.65
CA GLN A 473 -31.43 -8.34 -24.33
C GLN A 473 -31.69 -9.71 -23.69
N VAL A 474 -31.01 -10.77 -24.11
CA VAL A 474 -31.10 -12.10 -23.46
C VAL A 474 -30.56 -12.02 -22.03
N LEU A 475 -29.41 -11.36 -21.83
CA LEU A 475 -28.85 -11.12 -20.49
C LEU A 475 -29.82 -10.32 -19.60
N LEU A 476 -30.43 -9.25 -20.12
CA LEU A 476 -31.46 -8.49 -19.41
C LEU A 476 -32.62 -9.38 -18.96
N ILE A 477 -33.10 -10.27 -19.83
CA ILE A 477 -34.18 -11.20 -19.48
C ILE A 477 -33.71 -12.17 -18.39
N ASP A 478 -32.45 -12.61 -18.43
CA ASP A 478 -31.86 -13.47 -17.41
C ASP A 478 -31.76 -12.78 -16.04
N GLU A 479 -31.36 -11.50 -16.00
CA GLU A 479 -31.32 -10.69 -14.77
C GLU A 479 -32.71 -10.49 -14.16
N VAL A 480 -33.71 -10.15 -14.99
CA VAL A 480 -35.12 -10.08 -14.57
C VAL A 480 -35.59 -11.42 -14.02
N SER A 481 -35.16 -12.50 -14.68
CA SER A 481 -35.52 -13.86 -14.30
C SER A 481 -34.91 -14.27 -12.96
N SER A 482 -33.65 -13.91 -12.73
CA SER A 482 -32.88 -14.15 -11.52
C SER A 482 -33.45 -13.39 -10.32
N TYR A 483 -33.73 -12.09 -10.47
CA TYR A 483 -34.29 -11.26 -9.38
C TYR A 483 -35.66 -11.80 -8.92
N TRP A 484 -36.56 -12.11 -9.86
CA TRP A 484 -37.89 -12.64 -9.57
C TRP A 484 -37.97 -14.17 -9.59
N LYS A 485 -36.88 -14.88 -9.28
CA LYS A 485 -36.86 -16.37 -9.30
C LYS A 485 -38.00 -17.02 -8.50
N ASN A 486 -38.39 -16.40 -7.38
CA ASN A 486 -39.46 -16.88 -6.49
C ASN A 486 -40.85 -16.33 -6.84
N ASN A 487 -40.97 -15.43 -7.82
CA ASN A 487 -42.22 -14.80 -8.24
C ASN A 487 -42.38 -14.90 -9.75
N THR A 488 -42.90 -16.03 -10.20
CA THR A 488 -43.09 -16.35 -11.63
C THR A 488 -44.00 -15.34 -12.33
N GLN A 489 -45.06 -14.88 -11.65
CA GLN A 489 -46.00 -13.88 -12.15
C GLN A 489 -45.33 -12.52 -12.42
N MET A 490 -44.52 -12.03 -11.46
CA MET A 490 -43.77 -10.78 -11.64
C MET A 490 -42.78 -10.87 -12.78
N THR A 491 -42.12 -12.03 -12.95
CA THR A 491 -41.22 -12.25 -14.09
C THR A 491 -41.97 -12.14 -15.41
N ALA A 492 -43.07 -12.87 -15.57
CA ALA A 492 -43.85 -12.87 -16.81
C ALA A 492 -44.37 -11.47 -17.16
N ILE A 493 -44.86 -10.72 -16.15
CA ILE A 493 -45.34 -9.35 -16.33
C ILE A 493 -44.20 -8.39 -16.69
N ALA A 494 -43.06 -8.47 -16.03
CA ALA A 494 -41.90 -7.63 -16.32
C ALA A 494 -41.44 -7.80 -17.77
N ILE A 495 -41.27 -9.05 -18.22
CA ILE A 495 -40.87 -9.38 -19.59
C ILE A 495 -41.94 -8.94 -20.59
N ASP A 496 -43.24 -9.16 -20.30
CA ASP A 496 -44.33 -8.71 -21.19
C ASP A 496 -44.37 -7.18 -21.36
N ARG A 497 -44.12 -6.43 -20.28
CA ARG A 497 -44.05 -4.97 -20.30
C ARG A 497 -42.81 -4.47 -21.02
N MET A 498 -41.64 -5.06 -20.77
CA MET A 498 -40.41 -4.73 -21.51
C MET A 498 -40.57 -4.99 -23.01
N MET A 499 -41.24 -6.08 -23.41
CA MET A 499 -41.62 -6.34 -24.80
C MET A 499 -42.59 -5.26 -25.32
N GLY A 500 -43.61 -4.90 -24.54
CA GLY A 500 -44.58 -3.86 -24.89
C GLY A 500 -43.94 -2.49 -25.13
N TYR A 501 -42.96 -2.12 -24.31
CA TYR A 501 -42.18 -0.88 -24.45
C TYR A 501 -41.04 -0.97 -25.46
N ARG A 502 -40.88 -2.10 -26.16
CA ARG A 502 -39.82 -2.36 -27.15
C ARG A 502 -38.40 -2.26 -26.57
N ILE A 503 -38.26 -2.55 -25.29
CA ILE A 503 -36.97 -2.65 -24.60
C ILE A 503 -36.27 -3.96 -24.98
N ILE A 504 -37.06 -5.04 -25.10
CA ILE A 504 -36.60 -6.35 -25.57
C ILE A 504 -37.35 -6.75 -26.83
N SER A 505 -36.67 -7.48 -27.70
CA SER A 505 -37.24 -8.04 -28.92
C SER A 505 -37.86 -9.42 -28.68
N ASN A 506 -38.86 -9.78 -29.49
CA ASN A 506 -39.48 -11.11 -29.44
C ASN A 506 -38.46 -12.21 -29.76
N LEU A 507 -37.48 -11.90 -30.61
CA LEU A 507 -36.40 -12.83 -30.95
C LEU A 507 -35.48 -13.08 -29.75
N ALA A 508 -35.16 -12.04 -28.96
CA ALA A 508 -34.41 -12.20 -27.72
C ALA A 508 -35.16 -13.08 -26.70
N ILE A 509 -36.49 -12.94 -26.59
CA ILE A 509 -37.31 -13.81 -25.73
C ILE A 509 -37.22 -15.27 -26.18
N VAL A 510 -37.35 -15.54 -27.49
CA VAL A 510 -37.21 -16.90 -28.03
C VAL A 510 -35.81 -17.46 -27.73
N SER A 511 -34.75 -16.67 -27.98
CA SER A 511 -33.37 -17.08 -27.67
C SER A 511 -33.15 -17.36 -26.19
N TRP A 512 -33.71 -16.54 -25.31
CA TRP A 512 -33.62 -16.74 -23.86
C TRP A 512 -34.37 -18.00 -23.42
N VAL A 513 -35.59 -18.24 -23.89
CA VAL A 513 -36.37 -19.45 -23.54
C VAL A 513 -35.59 -20.71 -23.87
N PHE A 514 -34.94 -20.79 -25.03
CA PHE A 514 -34.15 -21.95 -25.46
C PHE A 514 -32.67 -21.90 -25.05
N SER A 515 -32.28 -20.98 -24.16
CA SER A 515 -30.92 -20.92 -23.62
C SER A 515 -30.64 -22.07 -22.65
N PHE A 516 -29.34 -22.38 -22.47
CA PHE A 516 -28.91 -23.46 -21.56
C PHE A 516 -29.43 -23.29 -20.14
N SER A 517 -29.61 -22.05 -19.66
CA SER A 517 -30.10 -21.73 -18.31
C SER A 517 -31.52 -22.23 -18.02
N ASN A 518 -32.32 -22.50 -19.06
CA ASN A 518 -33.74 -22.85 -18.92
C ASN A 518 -34.05 -24.33 -19.22
N ILE A 519 -33.08 -25.12 -19.72
CA ILE A 519 -33.32 -26.50 -20.17
C ILE A 519 -33.89 -27.37 -19.05
N GLU A 520 -33.34 -27.25 -17.84
CA GLU A 520 -33.80 -28.00 -16.67
C GLU A 520 -35.19 -27.57 -16.19
N GLN A 521 -35.65 -26.37 -16.56
CA GLN A 521 -36.94 -25.83 -16.13
C GLN A 521 -38.10 -26.27 -17.04
N PHE A 522 -37.83 -26.75 -18.26
CA PHE A 522 -38.88 -27.06 -19.25
C PHE A 522 -39.91 -28.09 -18.80
N HIS A 523 -39.53 -29.01 -17.92
CA HIS A 523 -40.40 -30.06 -17.40
C HIS A 523 -40.88 -29.81 -15.95
N VAL A 524 -40.40 -28.74 -15.31
CA VAL A 524 -40.66 -28.43 -13.89
C VAL A 524 -41.46 -27.14 -13.73
N SER A 525 -41.46 -26.25 -14.73
CA SER A 525 -42.07 -24.92 -14.65
C SER A 525 -42.76 -24.54 -15.96
N ASP A 526 -43.99 -24.02 -15.86
CA ASP A 526 -44.70 -23.46 -17.03
C ASP A 526 -44.21 -22.06 -17.41
N ARG A 527 -43.36 -21.43 -16.58
CA ARG A 527 -42.91 -20.05 -16.75
C ARG A 527 -42.24 -19.76 -18.11
N PRO A 528 -41.24 -20.53 -18.59
CA PRO A 528 -40.65 -20.28 -19.91
C PRO A 528 -41.68 -20.39 -21.04
N TRP A 529 -42.64 -21.31 -20.90
CA TRP A 529 -43.71 -21.54 -21.86
C TRP A 529 -44.77 -20.44 -21.86
N GLU A 530 -45.15 -19.92 -20.69
CA GLU A 530 -46.03 -18.76 -20.53
C GLU A 530 -45.43 -17.53 -21.23
N ILE A 531 -44.16 -17.23 -20.94
CA ILE A 531 -43.44 -16.10 -21.54
C ILE A 531 -43.35 -16.24 -23.06
N LEU A 532 -43.02 -17.44 -23.57
CA LEU A 532 -42.98 -17.72 -25.00
C LEU A 532 -44.35 -17.52 -25.66
N ARG A 533 -45.41 -18.05 -25.03
CA ARG A 533 -46.79 -17.93 -25.52
C ARG A 533 -47.24 -16.47 -25.57
N ASN A 534 -46.91 -15.68 -24.55
CA ASN A 534 -47.19 -14.25 -24.51
C ASN A 534 -46.51 -13.52 -25.68
N ALA A 535 -45.23 -13.82 -25.95
CA ALA A 535 -44.49 -13.23 -27.06
C ALA A 535 -45.09 -13.61 -28.44
N ILE A 536 -45.44 -14.87 -28.65
CA ILE A 536 -46.06 -15.36 -29.90
C ILE A 536 -47.44 -14.71 -30.09
N ASN A 537 -48.30 -14.71 -29.07
CA ASN A 537 -49.64 -14.14 -29.14
C ASN A 537 -49.61 -12.65 -29.45
N LYS A 538 -48.72 -11.89 -28.81
CA LYS A 538 -48.58 -10.45 -29.06
C LYS A 538 -48.11 -10.15 -30.49
N THR A 539 -47.21 -10.99 -31.00
CA THR A 539 -46.77 -10.92 -32.42
C THR A 539 -47.92 -11.20 -33.37
N TYR A 540 -48.67 -12.28 -33.12
CA TYR A 540 -49.81 -12.69 -33.94
C TYR A 540 -50.90 -11.61 -33.95
N ASN A 541 -51.28 -11.09 -32.78
CA ASN A 541 -52.29 -10.05 -32.65
C ASN A 541 -51.88 -8.80 -33.43
N ARG A 542 -50.62 -8.37 -33.31
CA ARG A 542 -50.10 -7.22 -34.07
C ARG A 542 -50.17 -7.45 -35.58
N ILE A 543 -49.84 -8.65 -36.07
CA ILE A 543 -49.96 -8.99 -37.50
C ILE A 543 -51.43 -8.99 -37.94
N ALA A 544 -52.33 -9.51 -37.11
CA ALA A 544 -53.77 -9.54 -37.39
C ALA A 544 -54.35 -8.12 -37.50
N ASP A 545 -53.96 -7.21 -36.60
CA ASP A 545 -54.38 -5.82 -36.62
C ASP A 545 -53.85 -5.08 -37.85
N LEU A 546 -52.56 -5.23 -38.18
CA LEU A 546 -51.97 -4.66 -39.39
C LEU A 546 -52.66 -5.18 -40.67
N ARG A 547 -53.04 -6.46 -40.73
CA ARG A 547 -53.78 -7.02 -41.87
C ARG A 547 -55.16 -6.38 -42.01
N LYS A 548 -55.87 -6.16 -40.90
CA LYS A 548 -57.16 -5.46 -40.89
C LYS A 548 -57.02 -4.01 -41.35
N GLU A 549 -55.99 -3.31 -40.90
CA GLU A 549 -55.69 -1.94 -41.34
C GLU A 549 -55.41 -1.88 -42.85
N ILE A 550 -54.55 -2.77 -43.37
CA ILE A 550 -54.27 -2.86 -44.81
C ILE A 550 -55.55 -3.14 -45.61
N GLN A 551 -56.40 -4.05 -45.13
CA GLN A 551 -57.66 -4.37 -45.80
C GLN A 551 -58.63 -3.18 -45.79
N THR A 552 -58.64 -2.40 -44.71
CA THR A 552 -59.44 -1.17 -44.60
C THR A 552 -58.93 -0.10 -45.56
N LEU A 553 -57.62 0.14 -45.60
CA LEU A 553 -57.01 1.09 -46.53
C LEU A 553 -57.25 0.71 -47.99
N LYS A 554 -57.15 -0.58 -48.34
CA LYS A 554 -57.47 -1.07 -49.70
C LYS A 554 -58.92 -0.82 -50.10
N ARG A 555 -59.87 -0.75 -49.16
CA ARG A 555 -61.28 -0.41 -49.43
C ARG A 555 -61.56 1.10 -49.50
N VAL A 556 -60.63 1.92 -49.04
CA VAL A 556 -60.72 3.39 -49.07
C VAL A 556 -60.05 3.95 -50.33
N PHE A 557 -59.03 3.26 -50.87
CA PHE A 557 -58.25 3.69 -52.04
C PHE A 557 -58.55 2.91 -53.34
N CYS A 558 -59.41 1.89 -53.30
CA CYS A 558 -60.08 1.29 -54.45
C CYS A 558 -61.57 1.58 -54.34
#